data_AF-M1ZVH2-F1
#
_entry.id   AF-M1ZVH2-F1
#
_cell.length_a   1.000
_cell.length_b   1.000
_cell.length_c   1.000
_cell.angle_alpha   90.00
_cell.angle_beta   90.00
_cell.angle_gamma   90.00
#
_symmetry.space_group_name_H-M   'P 1'
#
loop_
_entity.id
_entity.type
_entity.pdbx_description
1 polymer ?
#
loop_
_entity_poly.entity_id
_entity_poly.type
_entity_poly.pdbx_seq_one_letter_code
_entity_poly.pdbx_strand_id
1 'polypeptide(L)'
;MGGPNIWITLPSWLSTENLIFKSQNNNIAFLAGSTCYSNEPEFNHIQISFSSLDTEQLKKGIIILSKAVSSFINKKHDINDIPII
;
A
#
# COMPACT_ATOMS: atom_id res chain seq x y z
N MET A 1 0.08 -13.86 22.04
CA MET A 1 1.30 -13.81 21.21
C MET A 1 0.95 -13.14 19.89
N GLY A 2 1.74 -12.19 19.41
CA GLY A 2 1.54 -11.52 18.11
C GLY A 2 2.54 -12.02 17.07
N GLY A 3 2.20 -11.90 15.78
CA GLY A 3 3.07 -12.23 14.66
C GLY A 3 3.77 -11.01 14.04
N PRO A 4 4.78 -11.21 13.18
CA PRO A 4 5.57 -10.12 12.59
C PRO A 4 4.91 -9.48 11.37
N ASN A 5 3.61 -9.70 11.18
CA ASN A 5 2.86 -9.25 10.01
C ASN A 5 1.69 -8.39 10.44
N ILE A 6 1.51 -7.26 9.78
CA ILE A 6 0.30 -6.43 9.89
C ILE A 6 -0.48 -6.44 8.58
N TRP A 7 -1.79 -6.34 8.70
CA TRP A 7 -2.73 -6.22 7.60
C TRP A 7 -3.31 -4.81 7.59
N ILE A 8 -3.30 -4.16 6.43
CA ILE A 8 -3.81 -2.80 6.27
C ILE A 8 -4.82 -2.79 5.14
N THR A 9 -6.01 -2.27 5.44
CA THR A 9 -7.08 -2.02 4.47
C THR A 9 -7.00 -0.57 4.00
N LEU A 10 -6.86 -0.36 2.69
CA LEU A 10 -6.96 0.95 2.04
C LEU A 10 -8.40 1.18 1.54
N PRO A 11 -8.76 2.40 1.12
CA PRO A 11 -10.06 2.63 0.49
C PRO A 11 -10.31 1.67 -0.68
N SER A 12 -11.52 1.16 -0.81
CA SER A 12 -11.88 0.08 -1.75
C SER A 12 -11.59 0.39 -3.23
N TRP A 13 -11.56 1.66 -3.60
CA TRP A 13 -11.24 2.13 -4.96
C TRP A 13 -9.74 2.16 -5.26
N LEU A 14 -8.87 1.92 -4.27
CA LEU A 14 -7.42 1.91 -4.42
C LEU A 14 -6.94 0.48 -4.71
N SER A 15 -6.16 0.31 -5.77
CA SER A 15 -5.54 -0.98 -6.12
C SER A 15 -4.11 -1.04 -5.58
N THR A 16 -3.86 -1.98 -4.68
CA THR A 16 -2.53 -2.25 -4.10
C THR A 16 -1.52 -2.68 -5.17
N GLU A 17 -1.95 -3.36 -6.24
CA GLU A 17 -1.09 -3.72 -7.37
C GLU A 17 -0.45 -2.48 -8.01
N ASN A 18 -1.24 -1.42 -8.21
CA ASN A 18 -0.74 -0.15 -8.74
C ASN A 18 0.19 0.58 -7.75
N LEU A 19 -0.01 0.35 -6.46
CA LEU A 19 0.84 0.93 -5.41
C LEU A 19 2.20 0.23 -5.34
N ILE A 20 2.26 -1.10 -5.52
CA ILE A 20 3.50 -1.89 -5.52
C ILE A 20 4.53 -1.29 -6.47
N PHE A 21 4.14 -1.00 -7.71
CA PHE A 21 5.06 -0.47 -8.72
C PHE A 21 5.68 0.87 -8.29
N LYS A 22 4.90 1.76 -7.68
CA LYS A 22 5.40 3.05 -7.17
C LYS A 22 6.29 2.89 -5.94
N SER A 23 5.96 1.94 -5.08
CA SER A 23 6.70 1.67 -3.84
C SER A 23 8.04 1.00 -4.11
N GLN A 24 8.14 0.12 -5.10
CA GLN A 24 9.40 -0.51 -5.53
C GLN A 24 10.45 0.52 -5.95
N ASN A 25 10.04 1.57 -6.68
CA ASN A 25 10.94 2.68 -7.05
C ASN A 25 11.52 3.43 -5.85
N ASN A 26 10.92 3.29 -4.66
CA ASN A 26 11.38 3.90 -3.42
C ASN A 26 12.00 2.86 -2.44
N ASN A 27 12.39 1.69 -2.94
CA ASN A 27 12.92 0.58 -2.14
C ASN A 27 11.96 0.08 -1.04
N ILE A 28 10.66 0.16 -1.29
CA ILE A 28 9.61 -0.38 -0.40
C ILE A 28 9.01 -1.61 -1.04
N ALA A 29 9.03 -2.73 -0.30
CA ALA A 29 8.41 -3.98 -0.68
C ALA A 29 7.36 -4.40 0.36
N PHE A 30 6.23 -4.92 -0.11
CA PHE A 30 5.15 -5.50 0.68
C PHE A 30 4.36 -6.47 -0.21
N LEU A 31 3.47 -7.26 0.39
CA LEU A 31 2.59 -8.16 -0.35
C LEU A 31 1.24 -7.49 -0.62
N ALA A 32 0.76 -7.58 -1.86
CA ALA A 32 -0.64 -7.27 -2.17
C ALA A 32 -1.52 -8.33 -1.53
N GLY A 33 -2.56 -7.90 -0.82
CA GLY A 33 -3.47 -8.81 -0.12
C GLY A 33 -4.21 -9.76 -1.06
N SER A 34 -4.39 -9.38 -2.33
CA SER A 34 -4.93 -10.21 -3.42
C SER A 34 -4.26 -11.60 -3.50
N THR A 35 -2.96 -11.66 -3.23
CA THR A 35 -2.18 -12.92 -3.25
C THR A 35 -2.51 -13.88 -2.10
N CYS A 36 -3.21 -13.39 -1.06
CA CYS A 36 -3.62 -14.18 0.11
C CYS A 36 -5.03 -14.76 -0.01
N TYR A 37 -5.78 -14.46 -1.08
CA TYR A 37 -7.14 -14.97 -1.31
C TYR A 37 -7.12 -16.13 -2.30
N SER A 38 -7.97 -17.14 -2.06
CA SER A 38 -8.11 -18.29 -2.98
C SER A 38 -9.18 -18.10 -4.06
N ASN A 39 -10.23 -17.32 -3.80
CA ASN A 39 -11.39 -17.20 -4.70
C ASN A 39 -11.75 -15.75 -5.08
N GLU A 40 -12.11 -14.91 -4.10
CA GLU A 40 -12.57 -13.53 -4.33
C GLU A 40 -11.54 -12.54 -3.78
N PRO A 41 -10.55 -12.13 -4.59
CA PRO A 41 -9.50 -11.24 -4.11
C PRO A 41 -10.01 -9.82 -3.89
N GLU A 42 -9.77 -9.31 -2.70
CA GLU A 42 -9.83 -7.88 -2.43
C GLU A 42 -8.48 -7.23 -2.77
N PHE A 43 -8.50 -6.19 -3.60
CA PHE A 43 -7.29 -5.58 -4.14
C PHE A 43 -6.77 -4.37 -3.36
N ASN A 44 -7.47 -3.96 -2.30
CA ASN A 44 -7.18 -2.78 -1.50
C ASN A 44 -6.45 -3.11 -0.19
N HIS A 45 -5.93 -4.33 -0.04
CA HIS A 45 -5.20 -4.74 1.16
C HIS A 45 -3.70 -4.82 0.95
N ILE A 46 -2.95 -4.56 2.01
CA ILE A 46 -1.50 -4.70 2.09
C ILE A 46 -1.16 -5.59 3.28
N GLN A 47 -0.26 -6.54 3.08
CA GLN A 47 0.41 -7.25 4.17
C GLN A 47 1.87 -6.78 4.27
N ILE A 48 2.24 -6.28 5.45
CA ILE A 48 3.60 -5.83 5.74
C ILE A 48 4.22 -6.79 6.74
N SER A 49 5.38 -7.36 6.37
CA SER A 49 6.23 -8.09 7.29
C SER A 49 7.32 -7.19 7.84
N PHE A 50 7.52 -7.20 9.15
CA PHE A 50 8.55 -6.42 9.83
C PHE A 50 9.56 -7.29 10.59
N SER A 51 9.56 -8.61 10.37
CA SER A 51 10.46 -9.55 11.07
C SER A 51 11.95 -9.31 10.81
N SER A 52 12.30 -8.73 9.67
CA SER A 52 13.69 -8.55 9.21
C SER A 52 14.19 -7.10 9.28
N LEU A 53 13.38 -6.17 9.80
CA LEU A 53 13.70 -4.75 9.82
C LEU A 53 14.14 -4.30 11.22
N ASP A 54 15.16 -3.44 11.28
CA ASP A 54 15.44 -2.67 12.49
C ASP A 54 14.45 -1.51 12.67
N THR A 55 14.44 -0.90 13.86
CA THR A 55 13.52 0.19 14.21
C THR A 55 13.61 1.39 13.26
N GLU A 56 14.80 1.74 12.80
CA GLU A 56 15.01 2.91 11.94
C GLU A 56 14.61 2.62 10.50
N GLN A 57 14.92 1.42 10.00
CA GLN A 57 14.42 0.92 8.71
C GLN A 57 12.90 0.87 8.68
N LEU A 58 12.27 0.33 9.74
CA LEU A 58 10.82 0.26 9.85
C LEU A 58 10.20 1.66 9.83
N LYS A 59 10.68 2.59 10.66
CA LYS A 59 10.19 3.97 10.68
C LYS A 59 10.30 4.65 9.31
N LYS A 60 11.48 4.59 8.70
CA LYS A 60 11.72 5.20 7.38
C LYS A 60 10.81 4.56 6.32
N GLY A 61 10.69 3.24 6.34
CA GLY A 61 9.84 2.48 5.42
C GLY A 61 8.38 2.88 5.52
N ILE A 62 7.83 2.96 6.73
CA ILE A 62 6.44 3.38 6.96
C ILE A 62 6.20 4.84 6.53
N ILE A 63 7.15 5.75 6.77
CA ILE A 63 7.04 7.15 6.31
C ILE A 63 6.98 7.22 4.77
N ILE A 64 7.84 6.48 4.08
CA ILE A 64 7.88 6.45 2.62
C ILE A 64 6.60 5.82 2.06
N LEU A 65 6.16 4.70 2.63
CA LEU A 65 4.92 4.02 2.24
C LEU A 65 3.71 4.97 2.41
N SER A 66 3.64 5.67 3.54
CA SER A 66 2.56 6.63 3.82
C SER A 66 2.53 7.74 2.77
N LYS A 67 3.70 8.28 2.38
CA LYS A 67 3.79 9.29 1.31
C LYS A 67 3.32 8.74 -0.05
N ALA A 68 3.69 7.50 -0.38
CA ALA A 68 3.27 6.86 -1.63
C ALA A 68 1.75 6.67 -1.68
N VAL A 69 1.15 6.20 -0.57
CA VAL A 69 -0.31 6.07 -0.42
C VAL A 69 -0.99 7.43 -0.54
N SER A 70 -0.54 8.45 0.19
CA SER A 70 -1.12 9.80 0.11
C SER A 70 -1.03 10.40 -1.28
N SER A 71 0.10 10.22 -1.98
CA SER A 71 0.24 10.67 -3.37
C SER A 71 -0.74 9.97 -4.31
N PHE A 72 -1.00 8.68 -4.08
CA PHE A 72 -1.99 7.93 -4.84
C PHE A 72 -3.41 8.46 -4.61
N ILE A 73 -3.75 8.73 -3.34
CA ILE A 73 -5.05 9.27 -2.96
C ILE A 73 -5.27 10.66 -3.57
N ASN A 74 -4.29 11.55 -3.45
CA ASN A 74 -4.40 12.92 -3.95
C ASN A 74 -4.49 12.99 -5.48
N LYS A 75 -3.74 12.15 -6.22
CA LYS A 75 -3.85 12.07 -7.68
C LYS A 75 -5.27 11.77 -8.18
N LYS A 76 -6.09 11.06 -7.38
CA LYS A 76 -7.48 10.79 -7.71
C LYS A 76 -8.37 12.03 -7.55
N HIS A 77 -8.06 12.92 -6.61
CA HIS A 77 -8.79 14.16 -6.43
C HIS A 77 -8.66 15.04 -7.68
N ASP A 78 -7.43 15.20 -8.20
CA ASP A 78 -7.16 16.02 -9.38
C ASP A 78 -7.89 15.57 -10.65
N ILE A 79 -8.10 14.25 -10.86
CA ILE A 79 -8.85 13.73 -12.03
C ILE A 79 -10.37 13.84 -11.87
N ASN A 80 -10.88 13.88 -10.65
CA ASN A 80 -12.31 14.10 -10.40
C ASN A 80 -12.70 15.60 -10.49
N ASP A 81 -11.72 16.50 -10.46
CA ASP A 81 -11.90 17.95 -10.60
C ASP A 81 -11.85 18.44 -12.06
N ILE A 82 -11.74 17.53 -13.04
CA ILE A 82 -11.86 17.88 -14.46
C ILE A 82 -13.35 18.02 -14.78
N PRO A 83 -13.84 19.23 -15.11
CA PRO A 83 -15.23 19.39 -15.50
C PRO A 83 -15.46 18.60 -16.80
N ILE A 84 -16.48 17.75 -16.82
CA ILE A 84 -16.99 17.18 -18.05
C ILE A 84 -17.59 18.34 -18.85
N ILE A 85 -16.89 18.74 -19.91
CA ILE A 85 -17.38 19.62 -20.98
C ILE A 85 -18.53 18.99 -21.75
#